data_AF-A0A067GTS3-F1
#
_entry.id   AF-A0A067GTS3-F1
#
_cell.length_a   1.000
_cell.length_b   1.000
_cell.length_c   1.000
_cell.angle_alpha   90.00
_cell.angle_beta   90.00
_cell.angle_gamma   90.00
#
_symmetry.space_group_name_H-M   'P 1'
#
loop_
_entity.id
_entity.type
_entity.pdbx_description
1 polymer ?
#
loop_
_entity_poly.entity_id
_entity_poly.type
_entity_poly.pdbx_seq_one_letter_code
_entity_poly.pdbx_strand_id
1 'polypeptide(L)'
;MHKVLHVGPDTCSVVSTLLKEEETEAWGVEPYDIEDADARCKSLVHKGIVRVADIKFPLPYRAKSFPLVIVSDALDYLSPKYLNKTLPDLARVASDGVLIFAGYPGQQRAKVAELSKFGRPAKMRSSSWWIRYFVQTSLEENEPAVKKFEQAASKKSYKPNCQVFHLKPLR
;
A
#
# COMPACT_ATOMS: atom_id res chain seq x y z
N MET A 1 17.80 7.39 9.51
CA MET A 1 16.37 7.81 9.44
C MET A 1 15.66 7.29 8.17
N HIS A 2 14.82 6.27 8.36
CA HIS A 2 13.92 5.68 7.37
C HIS A 2 12.62 6.49 7.26
N LYS A 3 12.10 6.65 6.04
CA LYS A 3 10.91 7.45 5.78
C LYS A 3 9.91 6.64 4.94
N VAL A 4 8.70 6.44 5.46
CA VAL A 4 7.72 5.50 4.90
C VAL A 4 6.35 6.15 4.72
N LEU A 5 5.73 5.94 3.57
CA LEU A 5 4.31 6.22 3.34
C LEU A 5 3.54 4.89 3.31
N HIS A 6 2.55 4.72 4.19
CA HIS A 6 1.59 3.61 4.08
C HIS A 6 0.31 4.08 3.39
N VAL A 7 -0.25 3.24 2.52
CA VAL A 7 -1.50 3.49 1.80
C VAL A 7 -2.38 2.25 1.86
N GLY A 8 -3.58 2.38 2.42
CA GLY A 8 -4.52 1.27 2.52
C GLY A 8 -5.37 1.33 3.78
N PRO A 9 -6.30 0.37 3.95
CA PRO A 9 -7.06 0.27 5.18
C PRO A 9 -6.13 0.09 6.39
N ASP A 10 -6.64 0.47 7.56
CA ASP A 10 -5.93 0.38 8.84
C ASP A 10 -4.62 1.19 8.88
N THR A 11 -4.47 2.21 8.02
CA THR A 11 -3.22 2.97 7.93
C THR A 11 -2.85 3.62 9.26
N CYS A 12 -3.84 4.05 10.05
CA CYS A 12 -3.61 4.63 11.37
C CYS A 12 -2.91 3.63 12.31
N SER A 13 -3.26 2.35 12.25
CA SER A 13 -2.65 1.29 13.07
C SER A 13 -1.21 1.00 12.63
N VAL A 14 -1.00 0.89 11.31
CA VAL A 14 0.34 0.66 10.74
C VAL A 14 1.27 1.82 11.06
N VAL A 15 0.82 3.06 10.82
CA VAL A 15 1.61 4.27 11.12
C VAL A 15 1.90 4.38 12.62
N SER A 16 0.92 4.12 13.49
CA SER A 16 1.14 4.11 14.95
C SER A 16 2.21 3.11 15.39
N THR A 17 2.37 2.02 14.64
CA THR A 17 3.37 0.98 14.92
C THR A 17 4.74 1.43 14.42
N LEU A 18 4.82 1.91 13.18
CA LEU A 18 6.06 2.40 12.58
C LEU A 18 6.67 3.59 13.34
N LEU A 19 5.85 4.48 13.89
CA LEU A 19 6.32 5.61 14.70
C LEU A 19 7.01 5.20 16.01
N LYS A 20 6.91 3.93 16.43
CA LYS A 20 7.62 3.39 17.59
C LYS A 20 8.96 2.77 17.24
N GLU A 21 9.21 2.53 15.96
CA GLU A 21 10.46 1.97 15.49
C GLU A 21 11.55 3.05 15.49
N GLU A 22 12.75 2.68 15.93
CA GLU A 22 13.88 3.60 15.94
C GLU A 22 14.22 4.09 14.53
N GLU A 23 14.69 5.33 14.45
CA GLU A 23 15.03 5.99 13.19
C GLU A 23 13.92 5.99 12.13
N THR A 24 12.63 5.83 12.47
CA THR A 24 11.55 5.73 11.48
C THR A 24 10.60 6.92 11.53
N GLU A 25 10.40 7.57 10.39
CA GLU A 25 9.33 8.52 10.16
C GLU A 25 8.25 7.88 9.28
N ALA A 26 6.98 8.00 9.68
CA ALA A 26 5.87 7.36 9.00
C ALA A 26 4.71 8.32 8.73
N TRP A 27 4.13 8.19 7.54
CA TRP A 27 2.91 8.89 7.11
C TRP A 27 1.90 7.88 6.57
N GLY A 28 0.63 8.25 6.59
CA GLY A 28 -0.46 7.42 6.09
C GLY A 28 -1.35 8.12 5.08
N VAL A 29 -1.92 7.34 4.18
CA VAL A 29 -3.10 7.70 3.40
C VAL A 29 -4.18 6.66 3.69
N GLU A 30 -5.28 7.11 4.28
CA GLU A 30 -6.48 6.31 4.52
C GLU A 30 -7.44 6.55 3.35
N PRO A 31 -7.66 5.58 2.46
CA PRO A 31 -8.57 5.74 1.33
C PRO A 31 -10.06 5.75 1.70
N TYR A 32 -10.40 5.42 2.94
CA TYR A 32 -11.78 5.28 3.40
C TYR A 32 -12.15 6.32 4.46
N ASP A 33 -13.44 6.39 4.75
CA ASP A 33 -13.95 7.27 5.81
C ASP A 33 -13.43 6.82 7.20
N ILE A 34 -13.23 7.81 8.06
CA ILE A 34 -12.77 7.71 9.44
C ILE A 34 -13.84 8.12 10.47
N GLU A 35 -15.10 8.31 10.06
CA GLU A 35 -16.22 8.66 10.95
C GLU A 35 -16.24 7.79 12.23
N ASP A 36 -16.18 6.47 12.04
CA ASP A 36 -16.18 5.46 13.12
C ASP A 36 -14.78 5.15 13.69
N ALA A 37 -13.75 5.89 13.29
CA ALA A 37 -12.38 5.64 13.74
C ALA A 37 -12.18 6.01 15.23
N ASP A 38 -11.25 5.29 15.87
CA ASP A 38 -10.87 5.53 17.26
C ASP A 38 -10.20 6.92 17.45
N ALA A 39 -10.13 7.37 18.72
CA ALA A 39 -9.56 8.67 19.06
C ALA A 39 -8.08 8.81 18.63
N ARG A 40 -7.34 7.69 18.59
CA ARG A 40 -5.93 7.67 18.18
C ARG A 40 -5.80 7.95 16.69
N CYS A 41 -6.62 7.32 15.85
CA CYS A 41 -6.64 7.57 14.41
C CYS A 41 -7.08 9.00 14.10
N LYS A 42 -8.15 9.49 14.76
CA LYS A 42 -8.59 10.88 14.65
C LYS A 42 -7.47 11.87 15.02
N SER A 43 -6.68 11.57 16.06
CA SER A 43 -5.51 12.37 16.45
C SER A 43 -4.40 12.37 15.38
N LEU A 44 -4.09 11.23 14.77
CA LEU A 44 -3.11 11.16 13.68
C LEU A 44 -3.54 11.95 12.44
N VAL A 45 -4.84 11.93 12.13
CA VAL A 45 -5.42 12.70 11.03
C VAL A 45 -5.38 14.19 11.33
N HIS A 46 -5.77 14.59 12.54
CA HIS A 46 -5.71 15.98 12.98
C HIS A 46 -4.29 16.56 12.94
N LYS A 47 -3.28 15.75 13.27
CA LYS A 47 -1.85 16.12 13.18
C LYS A 47 -1.31 16.13 11.74
N GLY A 48 -2.09 15.69 10.75
CA GLY A 48 -1.67 15.61 9.35
C GLY A 48 -0.64 14.50 9.06
N ILE A 49 -0.41 13.59 10.02
CA ILE A 49 0.46 12.41 9.84
C ILE A 49 -0.24 11.40 8.93
N VAL A 50 -1.54 11.21 9.13
CA VAL A 50 -2.41 10.45 8.24
C VAL A 50 -3.31 11.42 7.48
N ARG A 51 -3.45 11.22 6.17
CA ARG A 51 -4.39 11.97 5.33
C ARG A 51 -5.52 11.05 4.88
N VAL A 52 -6.75 11.51 4.98
CA VAL A 52 -7.89 10.83 4.33
C VAL A 52 -7.93 11.29 2.89
N ALA A 53 -7.71 10.39 1.94
CA ALA A 53 -7.68 10.73 0.52
C ALA A 53 -8.02 9.52 -0.36
N ASP A 54 -8.91 9.73 -1.31
CA ASP A 54 -9.29 8.72 -2.28
C ASP A 54 -8.15 8.47 -3.29
N ILE A 55 -7.54 7.29 -3.20
CA ILE A 55 -6.38 6.88 -4.00
C ILE A 55 -6.67 6.74 -5.50
N LYS A 56 -7.95 6.82 -5.94
CA LYS A 56 -8.29 6.93 -7.36
C LYS A 56 -7.81 8.25 -7.97
N PHE A 57 -7.47 9.23 -7.13
CA PHE A 57 -6.96 10.55 -7.50
C PHE A 57 -5.50 10.71 -7.07
N PRO A 58 -4.74 11.63 -7.69
CA PRO A 58 -3.35 11.87 -7.33
C PRO A 58 -3.17 12.20 -5.85
N LEU A 59 -2.21 11.56 -5.22
CA LEU A 59 -1.87 11.80 -3.83
C LEU A 59 -1.32 13.22 -3.65
N PRO A 60 -1.63 13.89 -2.51
CA PRO A 60 -1.24 15.27 -2.22
C PRO A 60 0.24 15.39 -1.82
N TYR A 61 1.12 14.65 -2.49
CA TYR A 61 2.56 14.64 -2.25
C TYR A 61 3.32 14.89 -3.55
N ARG A 62 4.47 15.56 -3.45
CA ARG A 62 5.35 15.79 -4.59
C ARG A 62 5.98 14.45 -5.03
N ALA A 63 6.45 14.39 -6.26
CA ALA A 63 7.20 13.23 -6.73
C ALA A 63 8.44 12.99 -5.84
N LYS A 64 8.80 11.72 -5.62
CA LYS A 64 9.99 11.29 -4.87
C LYS A 64 10.03 11.85 -3.43
N SER A 65 8.87 11.98 -2.78
CA SER A 65 8.76 12.48 -1.40
C SER A 65 9.07 11.43 -0.33
N PHE A 66 8.95 10.15 -0.69
CA PHE A 66 9.10 9.02 0.22
C PHE A 66 10.05 7.97 -0.38
N PRO A 67 11.12 7.57 0.31
CA PRO A 67 11.94 6.42 -0.05
C PRO A 67 11.11 5.17 -0.32
N LEU A 68 10.24 4.82 0.62
CA LEU A 68 9.40 3.62 0.53
C LEU A 68 7.92 3.98 0.63
N VAL A 69 7.14 3.46 -0.32
CA VAL A 69 5.67 3.47 -0.27
C VAL A 69 5.19 2.04 -0.07
N ILE A 70 4.40 1.78 0.96
CA ILE A 70 3.79 0.49 1.27
C ILE A 70 2.30 0.58 0.97
N VAL A 71 1.79 -0.36 0.19
CA VAL A 71 0.39 -0.42 -0.22
C VAL A 71 -0.18 -1.75 0.21
N SER A 72 -1.16 -1.73 1.11
CA SER A 72 -1.76 -2.95 1.66
C SER A 72 -3.24 -2.98 1.32
N ASP A 73 -3.75 -4.09 0.76
CA ASP A 73 -5.19 -4.37 0.60
C ASP A 73 -6.03 -3.25 -0.02
N ALA A 74 -5.43 -2.40 -0.85
CA ALA A 74 -6.10 -1.25 -1.47
C ALA A 74 -6.32 -1.45 -2.97
N LEU A 75 -5.34 -2.02 -3.66
CA LEU A 75 -5.34 -2.12 -5.12
C LEU A 75 -6.32 -3.18 -5.65
N ASP A 76 -6.61 -4.22 -4.86
CA ASP A 76 -7.56 -5.27 -5.24
C ASP A 76 -8.97 -4.73 -5.43
N TYR A 77 -9.30 -3.64 -4.72
CA TYR A 77 -10.58 -2.95 -4.84
C TYR A 77 -10.64 -1.99 -6.01
N LEU A 78 -9.57 -1.80 -6.80
CA LEU A 78 -9.58 -0.87 -7.94
C LEU A 78 -9.97 -1.59 -9.24
N SER A 79 -10.81 -0.92 -10.04
CA SER A 79 -11.03 -1.33 -11.44
C SER A 79 -9.77 -1.07 -12.26
N PRO A 80 -9.57 -1.77 -13.39
CA PRO A 80 -8.40 -1.54 -14.26
C PRO A 80 -8.19 -0.07 -14.64
N LYS A 81 -9.28 0.67 -14.90
CA LYS A 81 -9.24 2.12 -15.19
C LYS A 81 -8.57 2.94 -14.08
N TYR A 82 -8.86 2.65 -12.82
CA TYR A 82 -8.30 3.39 -11.68
C TYR A 82 -6.92 2.86 -11.31
N LEU A 83 -6.68 1.56 -11.44
CA LEU A 83 -5.36 0.98 -11.21
C LEU A 83 -4.30 1.63 -12.12
N ASN A 84 -4.65 1.85 -13.41
CA ASN A 84 -3.80 2.53 -14.40
C ASN A 84 -3.41 3.96 -14.05
N LYS A 85 -4.13 4.60 -13.12
CA LYS A 85 -3.80 5.94 -12.62
C LYS A 85 -3.11 5.88 -11.25
N THR A 86 -3.62 5.00 -10.40
CA THR A 86 -3.22 4.91 -8.99
C THR A 86 -1.81 4.37 -8.84
N LEU A 87 -1.47 3.28 -9.54
CA LEU A 87 -0.16 2.67 -9.36
C LEU A 87 0.99 3.55 -9.89
N PRO A 88 0.88 4.20 -11.06
CA PRO A 88 1.88 5.19 -11.47
C PRO A 88 2.01 6.36 -10.49
N ASP A 89 0.91 6.81 -9.86
CA ASP A 89 0.96 7.90 -8.88
C ASP A 89 1.66 7.48 -7.58
N LEU A 90 1.42 6.25 -7.11
CA LEU A 90 2.15 5.65 -6.00
C LEU A 90 3.66 5.52 -6.31
N ALA A 91 3.99 5.07 -7.53
CA ALA A 91 5.38 4.98 -7.98
C ALA A 91 6.04 6.36 -8.19
N ARG A 92 5.25 7.40 -8.51
CA ARG A 92 5.72 8.79 -8.64
C ARG A 92 6.13 9.36 -7.29
N VAL A 93 5.39 9.11 -6.22
CA VAL A 93 5.71 9.66 -4.89
C VAL A 93 6.84 8.89 -4.20
N ALA A 94 7.13 7.66 -4.64
CA ALA A 94 8.28 6.86 -4.22
C ALA A 94 9.61 7.38 -4.82
N SER A 95 10.70 7.36 -4.05
CA SER A 95 12.06 7.64 -4.56
C SER A 95 12.91 6.38 -4.72
N ASP A 96 12.65 5.33 -3.93
CA ASP A 96 13.49 4.11 -3.93
C ASP A 96 12.68 2.85 -4.26
N GLY A 97 11.41 2.77 -3.82
CA GLY A 97 10.55 1.65 -4.18
C GLY A 97 9.11 1.70 -3.67
N VAL A 98 8.29 0.86 -4.27
CA VAL A 98 6.91 0.58 -3.86
C VAL A 98 6.80 -0.87 -3.44
N LEU A 99 6.23 -1.13 -2.28
CA LEU A 99 5.91 -2.46 -1.77
C LEU A 99 4.40 -2.65 -1.80
N ILE A 100 3.94 -3.70 -2.46
CA ILE A 100 2.52 -4.01 -2.61
C ILE A 100 2.22 -5.34 -1.93
N PHE A 101 1.24 -5.34 -1.02
CA PHE A 101 0.58 -6.52 -0.47
C PHE A 101 -0.80 -6.64 -1.12
N ALA A 102 -1.02 -7.73 -1.88
CA ALA A 102 -2.26 -8.00 -2.60
C ALA A 102 -2.80 -9.41 -2.29
N GLY A 103 -4.13 -9.56 -2.22
CA GLY A 103 -4.77 -10.82 -1.87
C GLY A 103 -4.58 -11.92 -2.92
N TYR A 104 -4.54 -13.19 -2.49
CA TYR A 104 -4.55 -14.33 -3.41
C TYR A 104 -5.96 -14.61 -3.95
N PRO A 105 -6.12 -14.91 -5.26
CA PRO A 105 -7.38 -15.42 -5.78
C PRO A 105 -7.86 -16.65 -4.99
N GLY A 106 -9.13 -16.66 -4.60
CA GLY A 106 -9.74 -17.78 -3.89
C GLY A 106 -9.47 -17.86 -2.39
N GLN A 107 -8.62 -17.00 -1.81
CA GLN A 107 -8.32 -17.01 -0.37
C GLN A 107 -9.20 -16.09 0.50
N GLN A 108 -10.11 -15.29 -0.05
CA GLN A 108 -11.13 -14.63 0.77
C GLN A 108 -12.51 -14.48 0.12
N ARG A 109 -13.53 -14.90 0.88
CA ARG A 109 -14.88 -14.32 0.85
C ARG A 109 -14.77 -13.00 1.61
N ALA A 110 -14.89 -11.86 0.94
CA ALA A 110 -14.95 -10.57 1.63
C ALA A 110 -15.97 -10.67 2.78
N LYS A 111 -15.59 -10.31 4.01
CA LYS A 111 -16.56 -10.21 5.10
C LYS A 111 -17.59 -9.19 4.63
N VAL A 112 -18.86 -9.56 4.57
CA VAL A 112 -19.94 -8.72 4.01
C VAL A 112 -19.95 -7.31 4.63
N ALA A 113 -19.51 -7.18 5.89
CA ALA A 113 -19.32 -5.92 6.59
C ALA A 113 -18.31 -4.96 5.91
N GLU A 114 -17.26 -5.48 5.29
CA GLU A 114 -16.23 -4.70 4.61
C GLU A 114 -16.69 -4.17 3.24
N LEU A 115 -17.68 -4.81 2.60
CA LEU A 115 -18.24 -4.34 1.32
C LEU A 115 -18.80 -2.91 1.42
N SER A 116 -19.34 -2.53 2.59
CA SER A 116 -19.84 -1.18 2.85
C SER A 116 -18.72 -0.12 2.78
N LYS A 117 -17.51 -0.47 3.25
CA LYS A 117 -16.33 0.41 3.24
C LYS A 117 -15.72 0.53 1.84
N PHE A 118 -15.71 -0.56 1.09
CA PHE A 118 -15.03 -0.63 -0.20
C PHE A 118 -15.93 -0.30 -1.41
N GLY A 119 -17.26 -0.31 -1.22
CA GLY A 119 -18.28 -0.01 -2.25
C GLY A 119 -18.37 -1.05 -3.38
N ARG A 120 -17.42 -2.00 -3.47
CA ARG A 120 -17.38 -3.08 -4.44
C ARG A 120 -16.57 -4.27 -3.91
N PRO A 121 -16.85 -5.50 -4.38
CA PRO A 121 -16.03 -6.66 -4.02
C PRO A 121 -14.58 -6.50 -4.48
N ALA A 122 -13.64 -6.99 -3.67
CA ALA A 122 -12.24 -7.11 -4.06
C ALA A 122 -12.11 -7.97 -5.33
N LYS A 123 -11.37 -7.49 -6.31
CA LYS A 123 -10.99 -8.26 -7.50
C LYS A 123 -9.55 -8.75 -7.34
N MET A 124 -9.39 -9.82 -6.58
CA MET A 124 -8.09 -10.47 -6.41
C MET A 124 -7.58 -10.97 -7.75
N ARG A 125 -6.33 -10.65 -8.05
CA ARG A 125 -5.65 -10.99 -9.31
C ARG A 125 -4.53 -11.98 -9.04
N SER A 126 -4.28 -12.90 -9.96
CA SER A 126 -3.15 -13.82 -9.85
C SER A 126 -1.82 -13.07 -9.98
N SER A 127 -0.74 -13.68 -9.50
CA SER A 127 0.61 -13.12 -9.62
C SER A 127 0.99 -12.90 -11.08
N SER A 128 0.64 -13.86 -11.96
CA SER A 128 0.83 -13.72 -13.41
C SER A 128 0.08 -12.52 -14.02
N TRP A 129 -1.09 -12.17 -13.47
CA TRP A 129 -1.83 -11.00 -13.90
C TRP A 129 -1.11 -9.72 -13.46
N TRP A 130 -0.65 -9.66 -12.20
CA TRP A 130 0.11 -8.52 -11.66
C TRP A 130 1.41 -8.30 -12.43
N ILE A 131 2.19 -9.35 -12.68
CA ILE A 131 3.44 -9.27 -13.45
C ILE A 131 3.17 -8.73 -14.87
N ARG A 132 2.16 -9.27 -15.58
CA ARG A 132 1.78 -8.75 -16.91
C ARG A 132 1.38 -7.27 -16.83
N TYR A 133 0.65 -6.91 -15.79
CA TYR A 133 0.19 -5.54 -15.57
C TYR A 133 1.35 -4.56 -15.35
N PHE A 134 2.35 -4.94 -14.54
CA PHE A 134 3.54 -4.11 -14.30
C PHE A 134 4.32 -3.86 -15.59
N VAL A 135 4.54 -4.90 -16.41
CA VAL A 135 5.19 -4.76 -17.71
C VAL A 135 4.43 -3.81 -18.63
N GLN A 136 3.09 -3.93 -18.70
CA GLN A 136 2.24 -3.06 -19.51
C GLN A 136 2.23 -1.60 -19.06
N THR A 137 2.57 -1.34 -17.80
CA THR A 137 2.60 0.01 -17.20
C THR A 137 4.01 0.54 -17.01
N SER A 138 5.01 -0.12 -17.60
CA SER A 138 6.43 0.24 -17.49
C SER A 138 6.95 0.30 -16.06
N LEU A 139 6.37 -0.52 -15.17
CA LEU A 139 6.85 -0.72 -13.81
C LEU A 139 7.73 -1.97 -13.76
N GLU A 140 8.92 -1.80 -13.24
CA GLU A 140 9.92 -2.86 -13.11
C GLU A 140 9.93 -3.41 -11.69
N GLU A 141 10.12 -4.72 -11.54
CA GLU A 141 10.40 -5.30 -10.24
C GLU A 141 11.76 -4.84 -9.69
N ASN A 142 11.82 -4.70 -8.38
CA ASN A 142 13.03 -4.36 -7.65
C ASN A 142 13.66 -5.65 -7.08
N GLU A 143 14.32 -6.43 -7.92
CA GLU A 143 14.92 -7.72 -7.55
C GLU A 143 15.83 -7.65 -6.30
N PRO A 144 16.70 -6.61 -6.13
CA PRO A 144 17.48 -6.48 -4.90
C PRO A 144 16.61 -6.35 -3.65
N ALA A 145 15.49 -5.62 -3.72
CA ALA A 145 14.56 -5.48 -2.61
C ALA A 145 13.81 -6.79 -2.33
N VAL A 146 13.40 -7.52 -3.38
CA VAL A 146 12.80 -8.87 -3.24
C VAL A 146 13.73 -9.79 -2.47
N LYS A 147 15.00 -9.92 -2.90
CA LYS A 147 15.99 -10.78 -2.23
C LYS A 147 16.21 -10.39 -0.77
N LYS A 148 16.29 -9.09 -0.47
CA LYS A 148 16.42 -8.59 0.91
C LYS A 148 15.19 -8.93 1.76
N PHE A 149 13.99 -8.79 1.20
CA PHE A 149 12.75 -9.13 1.88
C PHE A 149 12.67 -10.63 2.16
N GLU A 150 12.96 -11.49 1.19
CA GLU A 150 12.96 -12.94 1.37
C GLU A 150 13.95 -13.40 2.45
N GLN A 151 15.15 -12.82 2.47
CA GLN A 151 16.14 -13.08 3.52
C GLN A 151 15.62 -12.65 4.91
N ALA A 152 15.01 -11.47 5.02
CA ALA A 152 14.46 -10.98 6.28
C ALA A 152 13.24 -11.80 6.74
N ALA A 153 12.35 -12.15 5.80
CA ALA A 153 11.17 -12.98 6.05
C ALA A 153 11.57 -14.38 6.55
N SER A 154 12.56 -15.00 5.90
CA SER A 154 13.13 -16.28 6.33
C SER A 154 13.69 -16.21 7.75
N LYS A 155 14.52 -15.19 8.05
CA LYS A 155 15.08 -14.98 9.40
C LYS A 155 14.02 -14.78 10.48
N LYS A 156 12.91 -14.11 10.14
CA LYS A 156 11.80 -13.85 11.06
C LYS A 156 10.73 -14.95 11.05
N SER A 157 10.93 -16.04 10.30
CA SER A 157 9.90 -17.07 10.06
C SER A 157 8.57 -16.50 9.57
N TYR A 158 8.61 -15.35 8.88
CA TYR A 158 7.42 -14.69 8.35
C TYR A 158 7.00 -15.36 7.04
N LYS A 159 5.76 -15.84 7.00
CA LYS A 159 5.13 -16.41 5.80
C LYS A 159 3.95 -15.53 5.42
N PRO A 160 4.05 -14.73 4.34
CA PRO A 160 2.94 -13.91 3.91
C PRO A 160 1.78 -14.81 3.46
N ASN A 161 0.57 -14.45 3.87
CA ASN A 161 -0.68 -15.04 3.39
C ASN A 161 -1.27 -14.25 2.20
N CYS A 162 -0.43 -13.43 1.56
CA CYS A 162 -0.75 -12.56 0.45
C CYS A 162 0.40 -12.56 -0.56
N GLN A 163 0.14 -11.99 -1.72
CA GLN A 163 1.15 -11.76 -2.76
C GLN A 163 1.91 -10.48 -2.42
N VAL A 164 3.24 -10.55 -2.46
CA VAL A 164 4.12 -9.43 -2.14
C VAL A 164 4.92 -9.06 -3.39
N PHE A 165 4.84 -7.80 -3.80
CA PHE A 165 5.58 -7.29 -4.95
C PHE A 165 6.43 -6.08 -4.54
N HIS A 166 7.70 -6.08 -4.95
CA HIS A 166 8.58 -4.94 -4.80
C HIS A 166 8.82 -4.32 -6.17
N LEU A 167 8.42 -3.07 -6.35
CA LEU A 167 8.59 -2.34 -7.61
C LEU A 167 9.60 -1.21 -7.44
N LYS A 168 10.29 -0.88 -8.53
CA LYS A 168 11.07 0.35 -8.64
C LYS A 168 10.14 1.57 -8.75
N PRO A 169 10.60 2.75 -8.31
CA PRO A 169 9.88 4.00 -8.53
C PRO A 169 9.80 4.31 -10.03
N LEU A 170 8.87 5.18 -10.41
CA LEU A 170 8.80 5.67 -11.79
C LEU A 170 10.01 6.60 -12.06
N ARG A 171 10.71 6.40 -13.18
CA ARG A 171 11.93 7.15 -13.51
C ARG A 171 11.64 8.64 -13.68
#